data_AF-A0A151SQV0-F1
#
_entry.id   AF-A0A151SQV0-F1
#
_cell.length_a   1.000
_cell.length_b   1.000
_cell.length_c   1.000
_cell.angle_alpha   90.00
_cell.angle_beta   90.00
_cell.angle_gamma   90.00
#
_symmetry.space_group_name_H-M   'P 1'
#
loop_
_entity.id
_entity.type
_entity.pdbx_description
1 polymer ?
#
loop_
_entity_poly.entity_id
_entity_poly.type
_entity_poly.pdbx_seq_one_letter_code
_entity_poly.pdbx_strand_id
1 'polypeptide(L)'
;MGKSTDSPHFYMYYCFFRDLGVCLPFTQFECDFLNHVNAAPCQLHPNSWGFLRAFQVLCTVLGIEVSLPVFLHFYQLKLGVPPYGILSLSGSRDGGLFTLYSQSYKNFKQEFFRVALVNVDPLEDGAFYFGGLPKFPFYWCPRPSRFHGVGQVKLTASEVAAIDNLAVLPRPLDCKLVLSLANSAYKERGLESEYFVFW
;
A
#
# COMPACT_ATOMS: atom_id res chain seq x y z
N MET A 1 17.97 7.71 29.67
CA MET A 1 16.74 7.07 29.15
C MET A 1 17.04 5.60 28.95
N GLY A 2 16.37 4.70 29.65
CA GLY A 2 16.62 3.26 29.55
C GLY A 2 16.35 2.77 28.13
N LYS A 3 17.30 2.01 27.56
CA LYS A 3 17.03 1.26 26.32
C LYS A 3 15.86 0.32 26.61
N SER A 4 14.77 0.48 25.88
CA SER A 4 13.68 -0.51 25.88
C SER A 4 14.30 -1.88 25.60
N THR A 5 14.05 -2.85 26.48
CA THR A 5 14.47 -4.26 26.32
C THR A 5 13.61 -5.02 25.32
N ASP A 6 12.55 -4.38 24.79
CA ASP A 6 11.66 -5.01 23.82
C ASP A 6 12.30 -5.03 22.43
N SER A 7 12.25 -6.20 21.80
CA SER A 7 12.59 -6.35 20.39
C SER A 7 11.81 -5.33 19.54
N PRO A 8 12.43 -4.79 18.47
CA PRO A 8 11.74 -3.93 17.51
C PRO A 8 10.44 -4.59 17.05
N HIS A 9 9.36 -3.81 16.99
CA HIS A 9 8.06 -4.34 16.61
C HIS A 9 7.18 -3.25 16.00
N PHE A 10 6.18 -3.66 15.23
CA PHE A 10 5.14 -2.78 14.72
C PHE A 10 3.76 -3.42 14.90
N TYR A 11 2.73 -2.60 14.76
CA TYR A 11 1.34 -3.04 14.90
C TYR A 11 0.64 -3.10 13.54
N MET A 12 -0.24 -4.09 13.39
CA MET A 12 -1.05 -4.31 12.20
C MET A 12 -2.48 -4.67 12.62
N TYR A 13 -3.50 -4.12 11.95
CA TYR A 13 -4.88 -4.55 12.20
C TYR A 13 -5.16 -5.89 11.54
N TYR A 14 -5.99 -6.72 12.17
CA TYR A 14 -6.29 -8.07 11.68
C TYR A 14 -6.90 -8.09 10.27
N CYS A 15 -7.75 -7.11 9.98
CA CYS A 15 -8.37 -6.96 8.65
C CYS A 15 -7.35 -6.82 7.51
N PHE A 16 -6.12 -6.34 7.77
CA PHE A 16 -5.10 -6.25 6.73
C PHE A 16 -4.73 -7.64 6.18
N PHE A 17 -4.59 -8.62 7.05
CA PHE A 17 -4.30 -10.01 6.66
C PHE A 17 -5.56 -10.71 6.15
N ARG A 18 -6.65 -10.63 6.93
CA ARG A 18 -7.90 -11.36 6.67
C ARG A 18 -8.58 -10.93 5.37
N ASP A 19 -8.70 -9.62 5.15
CA ASP A 19 -9.54 -9.08 4.09
C ASP A 19 -8.73 -8.66 2.85
N LEU A 20 -7.51 -8.14 3.06
CA LEU A 20 -6.74 -7.47 2.01
C LEU A 20 -5.58 -8.31 1.47
N GLY A 21 -5.34 -9.50 2.04
CA GLY A 21 -4.25 -10.37 1.62
C GLY A 21 -2.87 -9.72 1.77
N VAL A 22 -2.69 -8.87 2.78
CA VAL A 22 -1.37 -8.36 3.16
C VAL A 22 -0.55 -9.53 3.72
N CYS A 23 0.70 -9.66 3.28
CA CYS A 23 1.63 -10.69 3.71
C CYS A 23 2.87 -10.05 4.34
N LEU A 24 3.56 -10.81 5.19
CA LEU A 24 4.86 -10.44 5.72
C LEU A 24 5.95 -11.40 5.18
N PRO A 25 7.20 -10.91 4.97
CA PRO A 25 7.60 -9.50 5.07
C PRO A 25 6.93 -8.65 3.97
N PHE A 26 6.83 -7.33 4.20
CA PHE A 26 6.27 -6.42 3.21
C PHE A 26 7.11 -6.39 1.94
N THR A 27 6.46 -6.10 0.82
CA THR A 27 7.19 -5.89 -0.44
C THR A 27 8.02 -4.61 -0.36
N GLN A 28 8.99 -4.47 -1.28
CA GLN A 28 9.77 -3.25 -1.37
C GLN A 28 8.87 -2.02 -1.63
N PHE A 29 7.86 -2.16 -2.50
CA PHE A 29 6.87 -1.11 -2.76
C PHE A 29 6.10 -0.67 -1.50
N GLU A 30 5.64 -1.61 -0.67
CA GLU A 30 4.92 -1.30 0.57
C GLU A 30 5.83 -0.60 1.58
N CYS A 31 7.08 -1.07 1.71
CA CYS A 31 8.11 -0.42 2.53
C CYS A 31 8.40 1.01 2.04
N ASP A 32 8.63 1.19 0.73
CA ASP A 32 8.94 2.47 0.12
C ASP A 32 7.79 3.47 0.30
N PHE A 33 6.55 3.00 0.18
CA PHE A 33 5.37 3.82 0.43
C PHE A 33 5.31 4.30 1.89
N LEU A 34 5.44 3.37 2.85
CA LEU A 34 5.41 3.71 4.29
C LEU A 34 6.54 4.66 4.69
N ASN A 35 7.72 4.46 4.12
CA ASN A 35 8.86 5.36 4.31
C ASN A 35 8.58 6.75 3.70
N HIS A 36 8.07 6.79 2.47
CA HIS A 36 7.73 8.03 1.77
C HIS A 36 6.73 8.89 2.56
N VAL A 37 5.68 8.25 3.12
CA VAL A 37 4.67 8.95 3.92
C VAL A 37 5.07 9.14 5.39
N ASN A 38 6.25 8.66 5.80
CA ASN A 38 6.75 8.65 7.17
C ASN A 38 5.67 8.16 8.16
N ALA A 39 5.21 6.93 7.96
CA ALA A 39 4.15 6.35 8.79
C ALA A 39 4.35 4.86 9.08
N ALA A 40 3.90 4.45 10.26
CA ALA A 40 3.79 3.05 10.61
C ALA A 40 2.59 2.38 9.92
N PRO A 41 2.62 1.05 9.70
CA PRO A 41 1.54 0.32 9.05
C PRO A 41 0.14 0.55 9.64
N CYS A 42 0.03 0.59 10.98
CA CYS A 42 -1.24 0.81 11.69
C CYS A 42 -1.79 2.25 11.62
N GLN A 43 -1.02 3.20 11.06
CA GLN A 43 -1.52 4.55 10.82
C GLN A 43 -2.41 4.62 9.58
N LEU A 44 -2.25 3.70 8.62
CA LEU A 44 -3.06 3.67 7.40
C LEU A 44 -4.45 3.06 7.67
N HIS A 45 -5.45 3.63 7.02
CA HIS A 45 -6.79 3.08 6.98
C HIS A 45 -6.81 1.76 6.20
N PRO A 46 -7.66 0.77 6.55
CA PRO A 46 -7.76 -0.48 5.82
C PRO A 46 -7.99 -0.33 4.31
N ASN A 47 -8.90 0.55 3.87
CA ASN A 47 -9.07 0.81 2.42
C ASN A 47 -7.79 1.31 1.73
N SER A 48 -6.91 2.04 2.45
CA SER A 48 -5.64 2.51 1.89
C SER A 48 -4.64 1.36 1.71
N TRP A 49 -4.59 0.42 2.66
CA TRP A 49 -3.88 -0.85 2.47
C TRP A 49 -4.45 -1.66 1.30
N GLY A 50 -5.78 -1.64 1.13
CA GLY A 50 -6.45 -2.29 0.01
C GLY A 50 -6.00 -1.73 -1.33
N PHE A 51 -5.81 -0.42 -1.44
CA PHE A 51 -5.29 0.21 -2.66
C PHE A 51 -3.84 -0.19 -2.96
N LEU A 52 -2.97 -0.26 -1.95
CA LEU A 52 -1.59 -0.71 -2.13
C LEU A 52 -1.56 -2.14 -2.67
N ARG A 53 -2.32 -3.06 -2.05
CA ARG A 53 -2.39 -4.46 -2.47
C ARG A 53 -3.02 -4.62 -3.84
N ALA A 54 -4.16 -3.97 -4.09
CA ALA A 54 -4.84 -4.03 -5.38
C ALA A 54 -3.97 -3.48 -6.52
N PHE A 55 -3.19 -2.43 -6.26
CA PHE A 55 -2.24 -1.90 -7.24
C PHE A 55 -1.17 -2.94 -7.62
N GLN A 56 -0.57 -3.61 -6.64
CA GLN A 56 0.43 -4.65 -6.91
C GLN A 56 -0.15 -5.83 -7.69
N VAL A 57 -1.39 -6.24 -7.37
CA VAL A 57 -2.08 -7.32 -8.09
C VAL A 57 -2.40 -6.89 -9.52
N LEU A 58 -2.94 -5.69 -9.71
CA LEU A 58 -3.24 -5.14 -11.04
C LEU A 58 -1.98 -5.05 -11.91
N CYS A 59 -0.89 -4.49 -11.38
CA CYS A 59 0.39 -4.42 -12.07
C CYS A 59 0.89 -5.82 -12.47
N THR A 60 0.80 -6.80 -11.56
CA THR A 60 1.17 -8.19 -11.84
C THR A 60 0.34 -8.80 -12.97
N VAL A 61 -0.97 -8.55 -12.99
CA VAL A 61 -1.88 -9.05 -14.03
C VAL A 61 -1.59 -8.40 -15.38
N LEU A 62 -1.29 -7.11 -15.41
CA LEU A 62 -1.01 -6.36 -16.63
C LEU A 62 0.45 -6.46 -17.12
N GLY A 63 1.32 -7.19 -16.39
CA GLY A 63 2.75 -7.24 -16.70
C GLY A 63 3.48 -5.90 -16.54
N ILE A 64 2.93 -4.99 -15.74
CA ILE A 64 3.50 -3.67 -15.44
C ILE A 64 4.37 -3.77 -14.19
N GLU A 65 5.53 -3.13 -14.20
CA GLU A 65 6.37 -3.01 -13.02
C GLU A 65 5.68 -2.16 -11.94
N VAL A 66 5.68 -2.65 -10.70
CA VAL A 66 5.13 -1.90 -9.56
C VAL A 66 6.04 -0.72 -9.23
N SER A 67 5.58 0.51 -9.48
CA SER A 67 6.33 1.74 -9.23
C SER A 67 5.61 2.64 -8.22
N LEU A 68 6.36 3.17 -7.25
CA LEU A 68 5.86 4.14 -6.28
C LEU A 68 5.41 5.44 -6.98
N PRO A 69 6.21 6.11 -7.84
CA PRO A 69 5.75 7.27 -8.60
C PRO A 69 4.46 7.05 -9.40
N VAL A 70 4.30 5.88 -10.04
CA VAL A 70 3.06 5.52 -10.76
C VAL A 70 1.88 5.43 -9.79
N PHE A 71 2.04 4.78 -8.64
CA PHE A 71 0.99 4.74 -7.62
C PHE A 71 0.64 6.14 -7.12
N LEU A 72 1.65 6.97 -6.80
CA LEU A 72 1.45 8.33 -6.29
C LEU A 72 0.68 9.19 -7.30
N HIS A 73 0.87 9.00 -8.61
CA HIS A 73 0.13 9.74 -9.65
C HIS A 73 -1.39 9.65 -9.46
N PHE A 74 -1.93 8.46 -9.16
CA PHE A 74 -3.38 8.23 -9.02
C PHE A 74 -3.95 8.55 -7.65
N TYR A 75 -3.12 8.82 -6.65
CA TYR A 75 -3.56 8.97 -5.26
C TYR A 75 -3.08 10.26 -4.59
N GLN A 76 -3.69 10.55 -3.45
CA GLN A 76 -3.23 11.57 -2.52
C GLN A 76 -3.49 11.08 -1.10
N LEU A 77 -2.66 11.56 -0.15
CA LEU A 77 -2.80 11.20 1.26
C LEU A 77 -3.53 12.30 2.04
N LYS A 78 -4.60 11.92 2.72
CA LYS A 78 -5.30 12.77 3.69
C LYS A 78 -4.86 12.39 5.10
N LEU A 79 -4.49 13.38 5.90
CA LEU A 79 -4.22 13.19 7.32
C LEU A 79 -5.52 13.29 8.11
N GLY A 80 -5.77 12.34 9.00
CA GLY A 80 -6.81 12.45 10.02
C GLY A 80 -6.50 13.55 11.05
N VAL A 81 -7.45 13.79 11.95
CA VAL A 81 -7.33 14.82 12.98
C VAL A 81 -6.19 14.49 13.96
N PRO A 82 -5.23 15.41 14.19
CA PRO A 82 -4.15 15.22 15.16
C PRO A 82 -4.66 14.99 16.59
N PRO A 83 -3.87 14.34 17.48
CA PRO A 83 -2.50 13.82 17.26
C PRO A 83 -2.44 12.38 16.72
N TYR A 84 -3.55 11.65 16.70
CA TYR A 84 -3.62 10.23 16.30
C TYR A 84 -4.53 10.00 15.09
N GLY A 85 -4.44 10.91 14.12
CA GLY A 85 -5.23 10.85 12.89
C GLY A 85 -4.83 9.66 12.04
N ILE A 86 -5.83 8.84 11.65
CA ILE A 86 -5.63 7.78 10.65
C ILE A 86 -5.36 8.42 9.29
N LEU A 87 -4.43 7.83 8.55
CA LEU A 87 -4.02 8.21 7.21
C LEU A 87 -4.91 7.50 6.19
N SER A 88 -5.50 8.28 5.30
CA SER A 88 -6.43 7.75 4.30
C SER A 88 -6.03 8.23 2.91
N LEU A 89 -5.79 7.28 2.02
CA LEU A 89 -5.66 7.54 0.59
C LEU A 89 -7.02 7.83 -0.04
N SER A 90 -7.00 8.73 -1.02
CA SER A 90 -8.11 8.97 -1.95
C SER A 90 -7.55 9.25 -3.33
N GLY A 91 -8.39 9.20 -4.37
CA GLY A 91 -7.97 9.58 -5.72
C GLY A 91 -7.31 10.95 -5.78
N SER A 92 -6.29 11.07 -6.63
CA SER A 92 -5.65 12.35 -6.99
C SER A 92 -6.57 13.18 -7.89
N ARG A 93 -6.02 14.24 -8.48
CA ARG A 93 -6.73 15.04 -9.50
C ARG A 93 -7.04 14.23 -10.76
N ASP A 94 -6.22 13.22 -11.05
CA ASP A 94 -6.35 12.34 -12.23
C ASP A 94 -7.25 11.10 -11.94
N GLY A 95 -7.87 11.07 -10.76
CA GLY A 95 -8.74 10.01 -10.30
C GLY A 95 -8.00 8.80 -9.72
N GLY A 96 -8.64 8.11 -8.76
CA GLY A 96 -8.11 6.87 -8.20
C GLY A 96 -8.34 5.67 -9.11
N LEU A 97 -7.60 4.59 -8.87
CA LEU A 97 -7.72 3.35 -9.66
C LEU A 97 -8.87 2.45 -9.17
N PHE A 98 -9.16 2.44 -7.87
CA PHE A 98 -10.01 1.41 -7.25
C PHE A 98 -11.18 1.97 -6.44
N THR A 99 -12.27 1.22 -6.38
CA THR A 99 -13.35 1.41 -5.41
C THR A 99 -12.87 1.09 -3.98
N LEU A 100 -13.57 1.56 -2.95
CA LEU A 100 -13.26 1.14 -1.58
C LEU A 100 -13.53 -0.37 -1.43
N TYR A 101 -12.63 -1.10 -0.77
CA TYR A 101 -12.88 -2.50 -0.43
C TYR A 101 -14.14 -2.64 0.45
N SER A 102 -14.26 -1.78 1.46
CA SER A 102 -15.48 -1.66 2.27
C SER A 102 -15.88 -0.21 2.43
N GLN A 103 -17.18 0.06 2.31
CA GLN A 103 -17.74 1.38 2.61
C GLN A 103 -17.53 1.79 4.07
N SER A 104 -17.38 0.82 4.97
CA SER A 104 -17.10 1.08 6.38
C SER A 104 -16.32 -0.06 7.01
N TYR A 105 -15.19 0.29 7.63
CA TYR A 105 -14.50 -0.58 8.57
C TYR A 105 -14.89 -0.16 9.97
N LYS A 106 -15.88 -0.83 10.55
CA LYS A 106 -16.27 -0.60 11.95
C LYS A 106 -15.37 -1.42 12.86
N ASN A 107 -15.00 -0.84 14.00
CA ASN A 107 -14.26 -1.52 15.08
C ASN A 107 -12.91 -2.17 14.71
N PHE A 108 -12.37 -1.96 13.50
CA PHE A 108 -11.10 -2.59 13.06
C PHE A 108 -9.92 -2.30 13.99
N LYS A 109 -9.97 -1.19 14.74
CA LYS A 109 -8.94 -0.80 15.71
C LYS A 109 -8.91 -1.70 16.97
N GLN A 110 -9.93 -2.52 17.19
CA GLN A 110 -10.01 -3.42 18.34
C GLN A 110 -9.30 -4.76 18.09
N GLU A 111 -9.01 -5.09 16.83
CA GLU A 111 -8.38 -6.35 16.42
C GLU A 111 -7.02 -6.06 15.79
N PHE A 112 -5.94 -6.28 16.52
CA PHE A 112 -4.58 -6.01 16.05
C PHE A 112 -3.57 -7.04 16.54
N PHE A 113 -2.47 -7.14 15.78
CA PHE A 113 -1.31 -7.94 16.12
C PHE A 113 -0.13 -7.04 16.41
N ARG A 114 0.73 -7.49 17.32
CA ARG A 114 2.10 -7.00 17.47
C ARG A 114 3.03 -7.93 16.71
N VAL A 115 3.68 -7.42 15.67
CA VAL A 115 4.68 -8.15 14.89
C VAL A 115 6.03 -7.83 15.50
N ALA A 116 6.62 -8.77 16.24
CA ALA A 116 7.93 -8.61 16.87
C ALA A 116 9.02 -9.24 16.02
N LEU A 117 10.12 -8.51 15.85
CA LEU A 117 11.30 -8.97 15.11
C LEU A 117 12.20 -9.72 16.08
N VAL A 118 12.21 -11.06 15.98
CA VAL A 118 12.96 -11.94 16.88
C VAL A 118 14.29 -12.31 16.24
N ASN A 119 15.40 -12.18 16.99
CA ASN A 119 16.75 -12.53 16.54
C ASN A 119 17.18 -11.84 15.22
N VAL A 120 16.75 -10.60 15.02
CA VAL A 120 17.09 -9.81 13.84
C VAL A 120 18.34 -8.97 14.11
N ASP A 121 19.37 -9.13 13.28
CA ASP A 121 20.47 -8.17 13.17
C ASP A 121 20.11 -7.11 12.11
N PRO A 122 19.96 -5.82 12.48
CA PRO A 122 19.67 -4.74 11.54
C PRO A 122 20.65 -4.65 10.34
N LEU A 123 21.89 -5.08 10.49
CA LEU A 123 22.90 -5.01 9.43
C LEU A 123 22.79 -6.17 8.43
N GLU A 124 22.23 -7.30 8.85
CA GLU A 124 22.12 -8.51 8.02
C GLU A 124 20.69 -8.78 7.53
N ASP A 125 19.67 -8.21 8.19
CA ASP A 125 18.27 -8.44 7.85
C ASP A 125 17.82 -7.65 6.61
N GLY A 126 17.53 -8.38 5.54
CA GLY A 126 16.96 -7.82 4.32
C GLY A 126 15.44 -7.67 4.32
N ALA A 127 14.73 -8.17 5.35
CA ALA A 127 13.28 -8.15 5.38
C ALA A 127 12.72 -6.79 5.86
N PHE A 128 13.25 -6.27 6.97
CA PHE A 128 12.78 -5.06 7.64
C PHE A 128 13.83 -3.95 7.72
N TYR A 129 15.09 -4.24 7.41
CA TYR A 129 16.18 -3.28 7.40
C TYR A 129 16.83 -3.12 6.01
N PHE A 130 17.49 -1.98 5.82
CA PHE A 130 18.37 -1.68 4.69
C PHE A 130 19.59 -0.93 5.22
N GLY A 131 20.76 -1.57 5.21
CA GLY A 131 22.00 -0.98 5.71
C GLY A 131 21.94 -0.55 7.18
N GLY A 132 21.28 -1.34 8.04
CA GLY A 132 21.12 -1.02 9.46
C GLY A 132 19.94 -0.11 9.79
N LEU A 133 19.27 0.47 8.79
CA LEU A 133 18.13 1.37 8.99
C LEU A 133 16.81 0.66 8.73
N PRO A 134 15.75 0.89 9.54
CA PRO A 134 14.43 0.36 9.26
C PRO A 134 13.94 0.81 7.87
N LYS A 135 13.39 -0.13 7.09
CA LYS A 135 12.82 0.16 5.76
C LYS A 135 11.60 1.07 5.83
N PHE A 136 10.94 1.14 6.99
CA PHE A 136 9.80 2.00 7.27
C PHE A 136 9.69 2.25 8.78
N PRO A 137 8.95 3.27 9.24
CA PRO A 137 8.74 3.50 10.66
C PRO A 137 7.97 2.35 11.34
N PHE A 138 8.54 1.76 12.38
CA PHE A 138 7.86 0.70 13.13
C PHE A 138 6.78 1.21 14.10
N TYR A 139 6.88 2.48 14.51
CA TYR A 139 6.01 3.08 15.52
C TYR A 139 5.28 4.32 15.00
N TRP A 140 4.22 4.71 15.69
CA TRP A 140 3.37 5.83 15.30
C TRP A 140 4.16 7.13 15.12
N CYS A 141 4.16 7.67 13.91
CA CYS A 141 4.80 8.92 13.54
C CYS A 141 3.85 10.11 13.76
N PRO A 142 4.23 11.12 14.55
CA PRO A 142 3.38 12.28 14.83
C PRO A 142 3.31 13.27 13.66
N ARG A 143 4.21 13.17 12.67
CA ARG A 143 4.28 14.05 11.50
C ARG A 143 4.42 13.24 10.20
N PRO A 144 3.33 12.63 9.72
CA PRO A 144 3.31 11.95 8.43
C PRO A 144 3.45 12.97 7.28
N SER A 145 4.08 12.53 6.19
CA SER A 145 4.30 13.34 4.98
C SER A 145 3.08 13.27 4.07
N ARG A 146 2.48 14.42 3.75
CA ARG A 146 1.40 14.53 2.77
C ARG A 146 1.95 14.46 1.35
N PHE A 147 1.16 13.93 0.43
CA PHE A 147 1.40 14.05 -1.01
C PHE A 147 0.08 14.24 -1.76
N HIS A 148 0.17 14.84 -2.94
CA HIS A 148 -0.94 15.09 -3.85
C HIS A 148 -0.50 14.75 -5.27
N GLY A 149 -0.77 13.53 -5.74
CA GLY A 149 -0.22 13.06 -7.00
C GLY A 149 1.29 12.81 -6.92
N VAL A 150 1.91 12.65 -8.09
CA VAL A 150 3.36 12.45 -8.25
C VAL A 150 4.19 13.73 -8.02
N GLY A 151 3.55 14.90 -7.94
CA GLY A 151 4.22 16.17 -7.68
C GLY A 151 5.26 16.53 -8.76
N GLN A 152 6.48 16.91 -8.32
CA GLN A 152 7.60 17.26 -9.20
C GLN A 152 8.59 16.11 -9.43
N VAL A 153 8.22 14.87 -9.04
CA VAL A 153 9.10 13.72 -9.24
C VAL A 153 9.30 13.49 -10.74
N LYS A 154 10.56 13.37 -11.17
CA LYS A 154 10.91 13.09 -12.56
C LYS A 154 10.57 11.64 -12.89
N LEU A 155 9.53 11.45 -13.71
CA LEU A 155 9.13 10.15 -14.20
C LEU A 155 10.08 9.64 -15.29
N THR A 156 10.34 8.34 -15.27
CA THR A 156 10.99 7.62 -16.36
C THR A 156 10.01 7.37 -17.51
N ALA A 157 10.52 7.05 -18.70
CA ALA A 157 9.67 6.75 -19.85
C ALA A 157 8.75 5.53 -19.61
N SER A 158 9.23 4.51 -18.89
CA SER A 158 8.43 3.34 -18.52
C SER A 158 7.32 3.68 -17.55
N GLU A 159 7.57 4.57 -16.59
CA GLU A 159 6.52 5.03 -15.65
C GLU A 159 5.46 5.89 -16.33
N VAL A 160 5.85 6.74 -17.29
CA VAL A 160 4.87 7.50 -18.11
C VAL A 160 3.99 6.53 -18.89
N ALA A 161 4.58 5.55 -19.58
CA ALA A 161 3.81 4.54 -20.31
C ALA A 161 2.90 3.71 -19.39
N ALA A 162 3.36 3.37 -18.18
CA ALA A 162 2.55 2.68 -17.19
C ALA A 162 1.35 3.53 -16.72
N ILE A 163 1.55 4.83 -16.49
CA ILE A 163 0.46 5.76 -16.17
C ILE A 163 -0.55 5.82 -17.31
N ASP A 164 -0.11 5.96 -18.56
CA ASP A 164 -1.00 6.04 -19.72
C ASP A 164 -1.83 4.74 -19.86
N ASN A 165 -1.18 3.57 -19.72
CA ASN A 165 -1.85 2.27 -19.76
C ASN A 165 -2.89 2.09 -18.64
N LEU A 166 -2.61 2.59 -17.44
CA LEU A 166 -3.55 2.52 -16.32
C LEU A 166 -4.67 3.56 -16.44
N ALA A 167 -4.38 4.72 -17.06
CA ALA A 167 -5.32 5.81 -17.19
C ALA A 167 -6.50 5.48 -18.13
N VAL A 168 -6.26 4.62 -19.14
CA VAL A 168 -7.27 4.18 -20.11
C VAL A 168 -8.22 3.08 -19.59
N LEU A 169 -7.93 2.48 -18.44
CA LEU A 169 -8.81 1.46 -17.84
C LEU A 169 -10.17 2.06 -17.42
N PRO A 170 -11.25 1.25 -17.38
CA PRO A 170 -12.55 1.68 -16.89
C PRO A 170 -12.51 1.89 -15.36
N ARG A 171 -12.10 3.08 -14.93
CA ARG A 171 -11.89 3.43 -13.51
C ARG A 171 -13.15 4.04 -12.87
N PRO A 172 -13.42 3.77 -11.57
CA PRO A 172 -12.64 2.92 -10.68
C PRO A 172 -12.93 1.42 -10.87
N LEU A 173 -11.89 0.59 -10.81
CA LEU A 173 -11.98 -0.87 -10.81
C LEU A 173 -12.44 -1.39 -9.45
N ASP A 174 -13.17 -2.51 -9.41
CA ASP A 174 -13.60 -3.08 -8.14
C ASP A 174 -12.41 -3.65 -7.35
N CYS A 175 -12.16 -3.10 -6.15
CA CYS A 175 -11.00 -3.49 -5.34
C CYS A 175 -11.05 -4.95 -4.89
N LYS A 176 -12.24 -5.49 -4.57
CA LYS A 176 -12.37 -6.90 -4.15
C LYS A 176 -12.09 -7.83 -5.31
N LEU A 177 -12.63 -7.51 -6.48
CA LEU A 177 -12.39 -8.25 -7.70
C LEU A 177 -10.90 -8.29 -8.02
N VAL A 178 -10.23 -7.14 -8.05
CA VAL A 178 -8.78 -7.07 -8.33
C VAL A 178 -8.00 -7.90 -7.31
N LEU A 179 -8.29 -7.79 -6.01
CA LEU A 179 -7.61 -8.60 -4.99
C LEU A 179 -7.85 -10.10 -5.17
N SER A 180 -9.02 -10.52 -5.65
CA SER A 180 -9.33 -11.95 -5.89
C SER A 180 -8.44 -12.57 -6.97
N LEU A 181 -7.92 -11.76 -7.91
CA LEU A 181 -7.01 -12.21 -8.97
C LEU A 181 -5.64 -12.66 -8.44
N ALA A 182 -5.26 -12.25 -7.22
CA ALA A 182 -3.98 -12.63 -6.62
C ALA A 182 -3.78 -14.15 -6.51
N ASN A 183 -4.88 -14.91 -6.38
CA ASN A 183 -4.89 -16.36 -6.23
C ASN A 183 -5.41 -17.11 -7.47
N SER A 184 -5.73 -16.39 -8.55
CA SER A 184 -6.24 -17.00 -9.77
C SER A 184 -5.12 -17.71 -10.54
N ALA A 185 -5.34 -18.98 -10.89
CA ALA A 185 -4.47 -19.73 -11.81
C ALA A 185 -4.47 -19.14 -13.24
N TYR A 186 -5.40 -18.23 -13.55
CA TYR A 186 -5.56 -17.56 -14.83
C TYR A 186 -5.60 -16.05 -14.64
N LYS A 187 -4.42 -15.45 -14.41
CA LYS A 187 -4.25 -14.03 -14.07
C LYS A 187 -4.85 -13.07 -15.09
N GLU A 188 -4.80 -13.40 -16.38
CA GLU A 188 -5.22 -12.52 -17.48
C GLU A 188 -6.72 -12.62 -17.80
N ARG A 189 -7.31 -13.83 -17.77
CA ARG A 189 -8.70 -14.06 -18.21
C ARG A 189 -9.78 -13.46 -17.30
N GLY A 190 -9.48 -13.20 -16.03
CA GLY A 190 -10.45 -12.67 -15.08
C GLY A 190 -10.82 -11.21 -15.31
N LEU A 191 -9.90 -10.40 -15.84
CA LEU A 191 -10.20 -9.01 -16.21
C LEU A 191 -10.93 -8.94 -17.55
N GLU A 192 -10.55 -9.77 -18.53
CA GLU A 192 -11.17 -9.80 -19.86
C GLU A 192 -12.63 -10.27 -19.84
N SER A 193 -12.99 -11.19 -18.92
CA SER A 193 -14.36 -11.70 -18.84
C SER A 193 -15.36 -10.73 -18.23
N GLU A 194 -14.92 -9.79 -17.39
CA GLU A 194 -15.79 -8.81 -16.71
C GLU A 194 -15.70 -7.41 -17.30
N TYR A 195 -14.53 -7.03 -17.81
CA TYR A 195 -14.30 -5.78 -18.53
C TYR A 195 -13.91 -6.14 -19.97
N PHE A 196 -14.90 -6.35 -20.84
CA PHE A 196 -14.66 -6.53 -22.27
C PHE A 196 -13.92 -5.30 -22.82
N VAL A 197 -12.59 -5.36 -22.85
CA VAL A 197 -11.75 -4.42 -23.59
C VAL A 197 -11.68 -4.98 -25.01
N PHE A 198 -12.50 -4.44 -25.90
CA PHE A 198 -12.31 -4.65 -27.33
C PHE A 198 -11.00 -3.96 -27.72
N TRP A 199 -10.06 -4.77 -28.23
CA TRP A 199 -8.80 -4.33 -28.84
C TRP A 199 -9.04 -3.37 -30.00
#